data_AF-A0A6G2QFC5-F1
#
_entry.id   AF-A0A6G2QFC5-F1
#
_cell.length_a   1.000
_cell.length_b   1.000
_cell.length_c   1.000
_cell.angle_alpha   90.00
_cell.angle_beta   90.00
_cell.angle_gamma   90.00
#
_symmetry.space_group_name_H-M   'P 1'
#
loop_
_entity.id
_entity.type
_entity.pdbx_description
1 polymer ?
#
loop_
_entity_poly.entity_id
_entity_poly.type
_entity_poly.pdbx_seq_one_letter_code
_entity_poly.pdbx_strand_id
1 'polypeptide(L)'
;MPVPPDEALAALTGPRAPYLIGVRHHAPSLAAVVPALLDAAEPEVLLVELPAEMQQWLPWLGHEETRAPVALAAAPGDGSGGGPAFYPFADFSPELAAVRWAARTGTPVIACDLPLADPAWSEGRRAVGERSGGPGLATAVRARLTGRPGDDLWDRLVEAAAPGSP
;
A
#
# COMPACT_ATOMS: atom_id res chain seq x y z
N MET A 1 -4.50 19.79 -31.34
CA MET A 1 -4.15 18.67 -32.24
C MET A 1 -4.03 17.43 -31.37
N PRO A 2 -4.68 16.30 -31.70
CA PRO A 2 -4.52 15.08 -30.90
C PRO A 2 -3.07 14.60 -31.01
N VAL A 3 -2.52 14.11 -29.91
CA VAL A 3 -1.16 13.55 -29.85
C VAL A 3 -1.15 12.24 -30.65
N PRO A 4 -0.13 11.98 -31.48
CA PRO A 4 0.03 10.70 -32.17
C PRO A 4 -0.02 9.53 -31.17
N PRO A 5 -0.66 8.39 -31.51
CA PRO A 5 -0.78 7.25 -30.60
C PRO A 5 0.55 6.76 -30.02
N ASP A 6 1.61 6.79 -30.82
CA ASP A 6 2.94 6.32 -30.42
C ASP A 6 3.60 7.25 -29.39
N GLU A 7 3.33 8.56 -29.49
CA GLU A 7 3.84 9.57 -28.57
C GLU A 7 3.06 9.54 -27.24
N ALA A 8 1.75 9.33 -27.29
CA ALA A 8 0.95 9.05 -26.10
C ALA A 8 1.41 7.77 -25.39
N LEU A 9 1.67 6.70 -26.14
CA LEU A 9 2.16 5.43 -25.60
C LEU A 9 3.55 5.61 -24.96
N ALA A 10 4.48 6.28 -25.62
CA ALA A 10 5.83 6.54 -25.09
C ALA A 10 5.81 7.41 -23.82
N ALA A 11 4.88 8.37 -23.71
CA ALA A 11 4.71 9.16 -22.49
C ALA A 11 4.13 8.33 -21.33
N LEU A 12 3.15 7.47 -21.61
CA LEU A 12 2.51 6.57 -20.64
C LEU A 12 3.41 5.39 -20.21
N THR A 13 4.31 4.96 -21.08
CA THR A 13 5.22 3.82 -20.85
C THR A 13 6.66 4.25 -20.56
N GLY A 14 6.93 5.56 -20.64
CA GLY A 14 8.21 6.12 -20.26
C GLY A 14 8.48 5.84 -18.78
N PRO A 15 9.71 5.50 -18.38
CA PRO A 15 10.02 5.14 -17.01
C PRO A 15 9.94 6.39 -16.10
N ARG A 16 8.73 6.69 -15.60
CA ARG A 16 8.55 7.42 -14.34
C ARG A 16 8.58 6.36 -13.25
N ALA A 17 9.64 6.35 -12.44
CA ALA A 17 9.71 5.40 -11.33
C ALA A 17 8.54 5.67 -10.36
N PRO A 18 7.82 4.64 -9.90
CA PRO A 18 6.78 4.83 -8.90
C PRO A 18 7.38 5.42 -7.62
N TYR A 19 6.70 6.40 -7.04
CA TYR A 19 7.03 6.89 -5.70
C TYR A 19 6.55 5.88 -4.69
N LEU A 20 7.49 5.28 -3.95
CA LEU A 20 7.18 4.41 -2.84
C LEU A 20 7.26 5.21 -1.54
N ILE A 21 6.12 5.40 -0.88
CA ILE A 21 6.04 5.98 0.46
C ILE A 21 5.85 4.82 1.43
N GLY A 22 6.93 4.43 2.10
CA GLY A 22 6.85 3.46 3.18
C GLY A 22 6.20 4.08 4.42
N VAL A 23 5.21 3.39 5.01
CA VAL A 23 4.55 3.80 6.24
C VAL A 23 4.49 2.66 7.25
N ARG A 24 4.45 3.02 8.53
CA ARG A 24 3.94 2.13 9.57
C ARG A 24 2.44 2.31 9.70
N HIS A 25 1.71 1.21 9.79
CA HIS A 25 0.31 1.27 10.16
C HIS A 25 0.16 2.07 11.47
N HIS A 26 -0.82 2.96 11.50
CA HIS A 26 -1.13 3.76 12.69
C HIS A 26 -0.01 4.69 13.19
N ALA A 27 0.89 5.18 12.33
CA ALA A 27 1.89 6.18 12.73
C ALA A 27 1.37 7.63 12.62
N PRO A 28 1.16 8.36 13.74
CA PRO A 28 0.67 9.74 13.71
C PRO A 28 1.59 10.71 12.95
N SER A 29 2.91 10.53 13.08
CA SER A 29 3.89 11.37 12.41
C SER A 29 3.85 11.20 10.89
N LEU A 30 3.65 9.97 10.42
CA LEU A 30 3.52 9.67 8.99
C LEU A 30 2.17 10.14 8.46
N ALA A 31 1.08 9.86 9.17
CA ALA A 31 -0.26 10.32 8.80
C ALA A 31 -0.33 11.84 8.65
N ALA A 32 0.39 12.60 9.48
CA ALA A 32 0.48 14.05 9.39
C ALA A 32 1.22 14.56 8.13
N VAL A 33 2.23 13.84 7.64
CA VAL A 33 3.05 14.29 6.49
C VAL A 33 2.63 13.72 5.14
N VAL A 34 1.92 12.58 5.13
CA VAL A 34 1.47 11.91 3.89
C VAL A 34 0.73 12.84 2.93
N PRO A 35 -0.25 13.66 3.36
CA PRO A 35 -0.91 14.60 2.45
C PRO A 35 0.06 15.56 1.75
N ALA A 36 1.03 16.11 2.49
CA ALA A 36 2.02 17.03 1.92
C ALA A 36 3.00 16.32 0.97
N LEU A 37 3.36 15.07 1.26
CA LEU A 37 4.17 14.24 0.36
C LEU A 37 3.42 13.94 -0.95
N LEU A 38 2.12 13.66 -0.87
CA LEU A 38 1.27 13.42 -2.03
C LEU A 38 1.02 14.69 -2.85
N ASP A 39 0.80 15.84 -2.19
CA ASP A 39 0.72 17.14 -2.85
C ASP A 39 2.01 17.46 -3.64
N ALA A 40 3.18 17.16 -3.07
CA ALA A 40 4.47 17.38 -3.73
C ALA A 40 4.77 16.38 -4.87
N ALA A 41 4.25 15.16 -4.77
CA ALA A 41 4.46 14.10 -5.76
C ALA A 41 3.51 14.20 -6.96
N GLU A 42 2.38 14.89 -6.81
CA GLU A 42 1.33 15.04 -7.85
C GLU A 42 0.99 13.72 -8.57
N PRO A 43 0.64 12.64 -7.84
CA PRO A 43 0.41 11.34 -8.47
C PRO A 43 -0.85 11.36 -9.33
N GLU A 44 -0.76 10.80 -10.53
CA GLU A 44 -1.93 10.57 -11.40
C GLU A 44 -2.86 9.48 -10.84
N VAL A 45 -2.30 8.53 -10.07
CA VAL A 45 -3.00 7.43 -9.40
C VAL A 45 -2.29 7.11 -8.09
N LEU A 46 -3.06 6.87 -7.02
CA LEU A 46 -2.57 6.39 -5.73
C LEU A 46 -2.81 4.89 -5.58
N LEU A 47 -1.76 4.13 -5.28
CA LEU A 47 -1.87 2.72 -4.87
C LEU A 47 -1.78 2.65 -3.35
N VAL A 48 -2.75 2.00 -2.71
CA VAL A 48 -2.77 1.79 -1.25
C VAL A 48 -2.71 0.29 -0.95
N GLU A 49 -1.89 -0.12 0.01
CA GLU A 49 -1.78 -1.50 0.44
C GLU A 49 -3.05 -1.91 1.21
N LEU A 50 -4.00 -2.47 0.47
CA LEU A 50 -5.21 -3.09 0.97
C LEU A 50 -5.59 -4.23 0.03
N PRO A 51 -6.17 -5.33 0.53
CA PRO A 51 -6.60 -6.44 -0.30
C PRO A 51 -7.55 -5.97 -1.40
N ALA A 52 -7.50 -6.63 -2.57
CA ALA A 52 -8.30 -6.26 -3.74
C ALA A 52 -9.81 -6.15 -3.44
N GLU A 53 -10.35 -7.00 -2.56
CA GLU A 53 -11.74 -6.97 -2.14
C GLU A 53 -12.15 -5.66 -1.43
N MET A 54 -11.18 -4.93 -0.86
CA MET A 54 -11.39 -3.64 -0.19
C MET A 54 -11.61 -2.47 -1.16
N GLN A 55 -11.31 -2.65 -2.45
CA GLN A 55 -11.43 -1.62 -3.47
C GLN A 55 -12.80 -0.91 -3.46
N GLN A 56 -13.88 -1.68 -3.33
CA GLN A 56 -15.26 -1.15 -3.34
C GLN A 56 -15.58 -0.28 -2.12
N TRP A 57 -14.79 -0.40 -1.05
CA TRP A 57 -14.99 0.31 0.21
C TRP A 57 -14.18 1.60 0.31
N LEU A 58 -13.19 1.80 -0.56
CA LEU A 58 -12.35 3.01 -0.56
C LEU A 58 -13.14 4.32 -0.67
N PRO A 59 -14.21 4.43 -1.50
CA PRO A 59 -15.02 5.65 -1.54
C PRO A 59 -15.68 5.97 -0.19
N TRP A 60 -16.08 4.95 0.57
CA TRP A 60 -16.69 5.10 1.89
C TRP A 60 -15.65 5.43 2.97
N LEU A 61 -14.46 4.85 2.91
CA LEU A 61 -13.35 5.23 3.80
C LEU A 61 -12.93 6.70 3.61
N GLY A 62 -12.95 7.19 2.38
CA GLY A 62 -12.62 8.58 2.04
C GLY A 62 -13.76 9.58 2.23
N HIS A 63 -14.98 9.12 2.53
CA HIS A 63 -16.17 9.97 2.63
C HIS A 63 -16.08 10.95 3.81
N GLU A 64 -16.55 12.18 3.63
CA GLU A 64 -16.46 13.24 4.64
C GLU A 64 -17.23 12.94 5.94
N GLU A 65 -18.30 12.15 5.83
CA GLU A 65 -19.09 11.72 6.99
C GLU A 65 -18.50 10.52 7.73
N THR A 66 -17.50 9.83 7.15
CA THR A 66 -16.86 8.67 7.78
C THR A 66 -15.92 9.12 8.89
N ARG A 67 -16.36 8.89 10.13
CA ARG A 67 -15.60 9.22 11.34
C ARG A 67 -14.75 8.03 11.79
N ALA A 68 -13.47 8.29 11.99
CA ALA A 68 -12.57 7.33 12.60
C ALA A 68 -12.77 7.30 14.14
N PRO A 69 -12.47 6.20 14.83
CA PRO A 69 -11.96 4.94 14.29
C PRO A 69 -13.04 4.16 13.53
N VAL A 70 -12.64 3.55 12.41
CA VAL A 70 -13.49 2.69 11.56
C VAL A 70 -12.68 1.48 11.13
N ALA A 71 -13.31 0.34 10.88
CA ALA A 71 -12.62 -0.84 10.37
C ALA A 71 -13.37 -1.44 9.19
N LEU A 72 -12.62 -1.94 8.20
CA LEU A 72 -13.16 -2.88 7.23
C LEU A 72 -12.97 -4.30 7.79
N ALA A 73 -13.99 -5.14 7.60
CA ALA A 73 -13.97 -6.53 8.04
C ALA A 73 -14.18 -7.44 6.82
N ALA A 74 -13.38 -8.48 6.75
CA ALA A 74 -13.55 -9.56 5.79
C ALA A 74 -13.81 -10.87 6.52
N ALA A 75 -14.78 -11.64 6.04
CA ALA A 75 -15.07 -12.97 6.55
C ALA A 75 -15.25 -13.94 5.37
N PRO A 76 -14.84 -15.21 5.50
CA PRO A 76 -15.13 -16.22 4.48
C PRO A 76 -16.64 -16.38 4.30
N GLY A 77 -17.11 -16.38 3.05
CA GLY A 77 -18.55 -16.41 2.73
C GLY A 77 -19.25 -17.74 3.06
N ASP A 78 -18.51 -18.84 3.17
CA ASP A 78 -19.02 -20.19 3.42
C ASP A 78 -18.77 -20.70 4.85
N GLY A 79 -18.15 -19.87 5.71
CA GLY A 79 -17.75 -20.26 7.06
C GLY A 79 -16.70 -21.37 7.13
N SER A 80 -16.12 -21.79 6.00
CA SER A 80 -15.16 -22.90 5.91
C SER A 80 -13.70 -22.46 5.96
N GLY A 81 -13.45 -21.15 6.04
CA GLY A 81 -12.12 -20.54 6.13
C GLY A 81 -11.68 -20.14 7.55
N GLY A 82 -10.56 -19.40 7.63
CA GLY A 82 -10.09 -18.78 8.87
C GLY A 82 -11.09 -17.77 9.45
N GLY A 83 -10.85 -17.33 10.69
CA GLY A 83 -11.68 -16.29 11.31
C GLY A 83 -11.66 -14.96 10.54
N PRO A 84 -12.57 -14.02 10.87
CA PRO A 84 -12.63 -12.73 10.18
C PRO A 84 -11.32 -11.95 10.31
N ALA A 85 -10.91 -11.29 9.23
CA ALA A 85 -9.81 -10.33 9.20
C ALA A 85 -10.34 -8.92 9.36
N PHE A 86 -9.65 -8.11 10.16
CA PHE A 86 -10.01 -6.72 10.42
C PHE A 86 -8.88 -5.79 9.99
N TYR A 87 -9.26 -4.74 9.28
CA TYR A 87 -8.38 -3.67 8.81
C TYR A 87 -8.81 -2.38 9.53
N PRO A 88 -8.25 -2.07 10.71
CA PRO A 88 -8.62 -0.89 11.47
C PRO A 88 -7.98 0.37 10.89
N PHE A 89 -8.71 1.47 10.95
CA PHE A 89 -8.27 2.80 10.54
C PHE A 89 -8.59 3.81 11.63
N ALA A 90 -7.63 4.68 11.90
CA ALA A 90 -7.74 5.81 12.81
C ALA A 90 -7.28 7.10 12.11
N ASP A 91 -7.53 8.26 12.71
CA ASP A 91 -7.03 9.53 12.15
C ASP A 91 -5.48 9.59 12.07
N PHE A 92 -4.80 8.71 12.81
CA PHE A 92 -3.35 8.49 12.76
C PHE A 92 -2.92 7.34 11.84
N SER A 93 -3.81 6.79 11.01
CA SER A 93 -3.46 5.83 9.96
C SER A 93 -2.99 6.56 8.70
N PRO A 94 -1.73 6.37 8.25
CA PRO A 94 -1.23 6.97 7.02
C PRO A 94 -2.05 6.59 5.78
N GLU A 95 -2.59 5.37 5.75
CA GLU A 95 -3.45 4.85 4.68
C GLU A 95 -4.78 5.59 4.63
N LEU A 96 -5.42 5.82 5.79
CA LEU A 96 -6.65 6.60 5.87
C LEU A 96 -6.41 8.07 5.47
N ALA A 97 -5.27 8.64 5.88
CA ALA A 97 -4.88 9.99 5.47
C ALA A 97 -4.70 10.08 3.94
N ALA A 98 -4.06 9.07 3.32
CA ALA A 98 -3.87 8.99 1.88
C ALA A 98 -5.20 8.84 1.12
N VAL A 99 -6.09 7.94 1.56
CA VAL A 99 -7.42 7.74 0.96
C VAL A 99 -8.28 9.01 1.05
N ARG A 100 -8.27 9.69 2.20
CA ARG A 100 -8.99 10.97 2.37
C ARG A 100 -8.37 12.08 1.53
N TRP A 101 -7.05 12.12 1.38
CA TRP A 101 -6.39 13.07 0.48
C TRP A 101 -6.80 12.82 -0.98
N ALA A 102 -6.82 11.57 -1.41
CA ALA A 102 -7.21 11.19 -2.77
C ALA A 102 -8.68 11.56 -3.05
N ALA A 103 -9.57 11.30 -2.09
CA ALA A 103 -10.98 11.70 -2.19
C ALA A 103 -11.16 13.22 -2.35
N ARG A 104 -10.40 14.04 -1.59
CA ARG A 104 -10.47 15.51 -1.69
C ARG A 104 -9.90 16.06 -2.99
N THR A 105 -8.87 15.42 -3.53
CA THR A 105 -8.16 15.89 -4.75
C THR A 105 -8.76 15.31 -6.02
N GLY A 106 -9.65 14.32 -5.91
CA GLY A 106 -10.17 13.57 -7.05
C GLY A 106 -9.16 12.60 -7.67
N THR A 107 -8.06 12.30 -6.97
CA THR A 107 -7.04 11.34 -7.42
C THR A 107 -7.59 9.92 -7.32
N PRO A 108 -7.55 9.11 -8.40
CA PRO A 108 -7.95 7.70 -8.34
C PRO A 108 -7.14 6.92 -7.31
N VAL A 109 -7.81 6.12 -6.48
CA VAL A 109 -7.18 5.25 -5.48
C VAL A 109 -7.47 3.78 -5.79
N ILE A 110 -6.42 2.96 -5.79
CA ILE A 110 -6.48 1.53 -6.10
C ILE A 110 -5.96 0.72 -4.91
N ALA A 111 -6.75 -0.26 -4.45
CA ALA A 111 -6.30 -1.27 -3.50
C ALA A 111 -5.29 -2.19 -4.19
N CYS A 112 -4.06 -2.21 -3.71
CA CYS A 112 -2.92 -2.88 -4.34
C CYS A 112 -2.23 -3.84 -3.36
N ASP A 113 -2.91 -4.95 -3.09
CA ASP A 113 -2.37 -6.09 -2.34
C ASP A 113 -3.01 -7.40 -2.85
N LEU A 114 -2.49 -8.54 -2.38
CA LEU A 114 -3.01 -9.86 -2.70
C LEU A 114 -4.50 -9.99 -2.32
N PRO A 115 -5.30 -10.73 -3.11
CA PRO A 115 -6.67 -11.08 -2.73
C PRO A 115 -6.70 -11.81 -1.39
N LEU A 116 -7.74 -11.60 -0.60
CA LEU A 116 -7.88 -12.25 0.71
C LEU A 116 -7.89 -13.78 0.65
N ALA A 117 -8.39 -14.34 -0.45
CA ALA A 117 -8.45 -15.78 -0.68
C ALA A 117 -7.13 -16.36 -1.22
N ASP A 118 -6.09 -15.55 -1.40
CA ASP A 118 -4.83 -15.99 -1.97
C ASP A 118 -4.16 -17.07 -1.07
N PRO A 119 -3.75 -18.23 -1.61
CA PRO A 119 -3.06 -19.26 -0.85
C PRO A 119 -1.79 -18.78 -0.15
N ALA A 120 -1.13 -17.72 -0.65
CA ALA A 120 0.06 -17.13 -0.05
C ALA A 120 -0.17 -16.69 1.41
N TRP A 121 -1.39 -16.29 1.78
CA TRP A 121 -1.74 -15.97 3.17
C TRP A 121 -1.67 -17.19 4.11
N SER A 122 -1.90 -18.39 3.56
CA SER A 122 -1.79 -19.66 4.28
C SER A 122 -0.38 -20.24 4.21
N GLU A 123 0.32 -20.05 3.08
CA GLU A 123 1.70 -20.47 2.84
C GLU A 123 2.73 -19.61 3.56
N GLY A 124 2.45 -18.33 3.86
CA GLY A 124 3.33 -17.45 4.63
C GLY A 124 3.63 -17.94 6.05
N ARG A 125 2.81 -18.86 6.60
CA ARG A 125 3.10 -19.56 7.86
C ARG A 125 4.00 -20.79 7.69
N ARG A 126 4.28 -21.21 6.46
CA ARG A 126 5.08 -22.38 6.07
C ARG A 126 5.91 -22.08 4.82
N ALA A 127 7.10 -21.52 5.03
CA ALA A 127 8.22 -21.39 4.08
C ALA A 127 8.37 -20.06 3.32
N VAL A 128 9.18 -19.16 3.88
CA VAL A 128 10.07 -18.28 3.10
C VAL A 128 11.25 -19.13 2.63
N GLY A 129 11.02 -19.92 1.59
CA GLY A 129 12.03 -20.69 0.87
C GLY A 129 12.10 -20.21 -0.57
N GLU A 130 13.19 -19.50 -0.89
CA GLU A 130 13.79 -19.29 -2.22
C GLU A 130 12.87 -19.36 -3.46
N ARG A 131 12.49 -18.19 -3.99
CA ARG A 131 12.15 -18.06 -5.42
C ARG A 131 13.05 -17.00 -6.06
N SER A 132 13.95 -17.47 -6.91
CA SER A 132 15.00 -16.73 -7.62
C SER A 132 14.57 -16.36 -9.05
N GLY A 133 14.77 -15.09 -9.44
CA GLY A 133 14.70 -14.65 -10.84
C GLY A 133 15.05 -13.17 -11.05
N GLY A 134 16.29 -12.90 -11.49
CA GLY A 134 16.75 -11.64 -12.13
C GLY A 134 16.93 -10.40 -11.24
N PRO A 135 17.88 -9.47 -11.57
CA PRO A 135 18.11 -8.28 -10.77
C PRO A 135 17.05 -7.20 -11.01
N GLY A 136 15.86 -7.39 -10.43
CA GLY A 136 14.81 -6.37 -10.35
C GLY A 136 15.07 -5.34 -9.23
N LEU A 137 14.11 -4.43 -9.00
CA LEU A 137 14.12 -3.43 -7.92
C LEU A 137 14.53 -4.05 -6.57
N ALA A 138 13.99 -5.24 -6.25
CA ALA A 138 14.33 -5.98 -5.04
C ALA A 138 15.84 -6.30 -4.92
N THR A 139 16.54 -6.53 -6.02
CA THR A 139 17.99 -6.80 -6.02
C THR A 139 18.81 -5.53 -5.84
N ALA A 140 18.42 -4.43 -6.50
CA ALA A 140 19.07 -3.13 -6.34
C ALA A 140 18.95 -2.62 -4.89
N VAL A 141 17.80 -2.84 -4.25
CA VAL A 141 17.56 -2.49 -2.85
C VAL A 141 18.32 -3.43 -1.91
N ARG A 142 18.34 -4.75 -2.15
CA ARG A 142 19.12 -5.72 -1.34
C ARG A 142 20.63 -5.47 -1.39
N ALA A 143 21.19 -5.05 -2.53
CA ALA A 143 22.62 -4.79 -2.68
C ALA A 143 23.16 -3.64 -1.81
N ARG A 144 22.28 -2.81 -1.24
CA ARG A 144 22.65 -1.69 -0.36
C ARG A 144 22.37 -1.94 1.13
N LEU A 145 21.92 -3.14 1.49
CA LEU A 145 21.50 -3.48 2.84
C LEU A 145 22.33 -4.65 3.40
N THR A 146 22.64 -4.60 4.70
CA THR A 146 23.25 -5.71 5.44
C THR A 146 22.21 -6.32 6.38
N GLY A 147 21.95 -7.63 6.30
CA GLY A 147 20.91 -8.28 7.13
C GLY A 147 20.47 -9.67 6.64
N ARG A 148 19.50 -10.29 7.32
CA ARG A 148 18.99 -11.63 6.95
C ARG A 148 18.03 -11.54 5.74
N PRO A 149 17.86 -12.60 4.94
CA PRO A 149 17.11 -12.52 3.68
C PRO A 149 15.60 -12.60 3.90
N GLY A 150 14.83 -11.78 3.17
CA GLY A 150 13.36 -11.95 3.01
C GLY A 150 12.54 -10.82 3.62
N ASP A 151 12.25 -10.92 4.92
CA ASP A 151 11.30 -10.05 5.64
C ASP A 151 11.96 -8.81 6.24
N ASP A 152 13.26 -8.88 6.54
CA ASP A 152 14.12 -7.78 7.04
C ASP A 152 14.08 -6.52 6.13
N LEU A 153 13.68 -6.66 4.87
CA LEU A 153 13.63 -5.57 3.89
C LEU A 153 12.41 -4.68 4.10
N TRP A 154 11.24 -5.29 4.17
CA TRP A 154 9.97 -4.62 4.40
C TRP A 154 9.97 -4.06 5.84
N ASP A 155 10.42 -4.90 6.78
CA ASP A 155 10.53 -4.53 8.19
C ASP A 155 11.46 -3.34 8.46
N ARG A 156 12.50 -3.13 7.62
CA ARG A 156 13.44 -2.01 7.80
C ARG A 156 13.18 -0.79 6.93
N LEU A 157 12.61 -0.97 5.75
CA LEU A 157 12.39 0.17 4.84
C LEU A 157 11.05 0.83 5.08
N VAL A 158 10.10 0.08 5.63
CA VAL A 158 8.72 0.51 5.73
C VAL A 158 8.20 0.34 7.17
N GLU A 159 8.46 -0.79 7.83
CA GLU A 159 8.20 -0.95 9.28
C GLU A 159 9.40 -0.59 10.20
N ALA A 160 10.34 0.30 9.83
CA ALA A 160 11.44 0.65 10.75
C ALA A 160 11.00 1.65 11.84
N ALA A 161 11.50 1.46 13.07
CA ALA A 161 11.07 2.24 14.24
C ALA A 161 11.48 3.71 14.11
N ALA A 162 10.58 4.61 14.53
CA ALA A 162 10.89 6.04 14.55
C ALA A 162 12.04 6.32 15.53
N PRO A 163 12.91 7.30 15.26
CA PRO A 163 13.94 7.70 16.22
C PRO A 163 13.30 8.05 17.57
N GLY A 164 13.62 7.25 18.60
CA GLY A 164 13.08 7.42 19.96
C GLY A 164 11.95 6.47 20.37
N SER A 165 11.53 5.53 19.53
CA SER A 165 10.86 4.31 20.01
C SER A 165 11.88 3.43 20.77
N PRO A 166 11.49 2.76 21.88
CA PRO A 166 12.40 1.90 22.63
C PRO A 166 12.93 0.73 21.80
#